data_AF-A0A2V7Y5L6-F1
#
_entry.id   AF-A0A2V7Y5L6-F1
#
_cell.length_a   1.000
_cell.length_b   1.000
_cell.length_c   1.000
_cell.angle_alpha   90.00
_cell.angle_beta   90.00
_cell.angle_gamma   90.00
#
_symmetry.space_group_name_H-M   'P 1'
#
loop_
_entity.id
_entity.type
_entity.pdbx_description
1 polymer ?
#
loop_
_entity_poly.entity_id
_entity_poly.type
_entity_poly.pdbx_seq_one_letter_code
_entity_poly.pdbx_strand_id
1 'polypeptide(L)'
;MPTYKELLQESRRVDETVDVQCPLFCASCHGQVVLAGKESQYQIDLPAIRPVISEFVIQYGRCQSCGRRAQGRHPRQISSALGVGGVQLGPGVISWAAYLNKTGGLSYGKIAVLLKEMMGLEVARSTLCRAMGRLAKAAEPSYETLVENVRGSSVVYPDETGWRVGGRSWWLWAFVTAGQTVYRIARGRGFAEASAVLGEDYSGLIGSDGWAYGGPS
;
A
#
# COMPACT_ATOMS: atom_id res chain seq x y z
N MET A 1 17.70 -12.34 7.09
CA MET A 1 16.49 -11.96 7.85
C MET A 1 16.72 -12.39 9.29
N PRO A 2 16.53 -11.51 10.28
CA PRO A 2 16.61 -11.90 11.68
C PRO A 2 15.57 -12.99 11.99
N THR A 3 15.89 -13.86 12.94
CA THR A 3 14.94 -14.89 13.40
C THR A 3 13.83 -14.24 14.22
N TYR A 4 12.65 -14.88 14.30
CA TYR A 4 11.56 -14.36 15.15
C TYR A 4 11.97 -14.23 16.63
N LYS A 5 12.92 -15.04 17.09
CA LYS A 5 13.48 -14.95 18.44
C LYS A 5 14.29 -13.67 18.64
N GLU A 6 15.05 -13.25 17.63
CA GLU A 6 15.79 -11.97 17.64
C GLU A 6 14.84 -10.76 17.60
N LEU A 7 13.78 -10.82 16.78
CA LEU A 7 12.78 -9.74 16.70
C LEU A 7 11.98 -9.55 18.00
N LEU A 8 11.69 -10.64 18.72
CA LEU A 8 11.06 -10.58 20.04
C LEU A 8 12.01 -10.03 21.12
N GLN A 9 13.31 -10.30 21.01
CA GLN A 9 14.31 -9.74 21.92
C GLN A 9 14.50 -8.23 21.72
N GLU A 10 14.46 -7.74 20.48
CA GLU A 10 14.60 -6.31 20.18
C GLU A 10 13.36 -5.48 20.51
N SER A 11 12.15 -6.04 20.31
CA SER A 11 10.89 -5.32 20.52
C SER A 11 10.24 -5.53 21.90
N ARG A 12 10.63 -6.60 22.61
CA ARG A 12 10.17 -6.99 23.96
C ARG A 12 8.66 -7.00 24.17
N ARG A 13 7.86 -7.05 23.10
CA ARG A 13 6.41 -6.96 23.18
C ARG A 13 5.81 -8.37 23.30
N VAL A 14 5.28 -8.66 24.48
CA VAL A 14 4.42 -9.81 24.75
C VAL A 14 3.03 -9.27 25.00
N ASP A 15 2.08 -9.58 24.11
CA ASP A 15 0.70 -9.11 24.24
C ASP A 15 -0.10 -9.90 25.29
N GLU A 16 0.25 -11.18 25.51
CA GLU A 16 -0.37 -12.06 26.50
C GLU A 16 0.67 -13.00 27.11
N THR A 17 0.61 -13.25 28.43
CA THR A 17 1.43 -14.25 29.14
C THR A 17 0.52 -15.31 29.73
N VAL A 18 0.79 -16.59 29.39
CA VAL A 18 0.04 -17.74 29.89
C VAL A 18 0.97 -18.59 30.77
N ASP A 19 0.63 -18.72 32.06
CA ASP A 19 1.37 -19.55 33.00
C ASP A 19 0.99 -21.04 32.84
N VAL A 20 1.83 -21.78 32.10
CA VAL A 20 1.66 -23.23 31.93
C VAL A 20 2.23 -23.96 33.14
N GLN A 21 1.38 -24.72 33.84
CA GLN A 21 1.77 -25.44 35.07
C GLN A 21 2.56 -26.72 34.75
N CYS A 22 3.54 -27.03 35.61
CA CYS A 22 4.23 -28.31 35.56
C CYS A 22 3.24 -29.45 35.88
N PRO A 23 3.21 -30.55 35.11
CA PRO A 23 2.33 -31.67 35.39
C PRO A 23 2.67 -32.31 36.75
N LEU A 24 1.67 -32.87 37.44
CA LEU A 24 1.88 -33.57 38.72
C LEU A 24 2.43 -35.00 38.53
N PHE A 25 2.15 -35.61 37.38
CA PHE A 25 2.56 -36.98 37.05
C PHE A 25 3.15 -37.06 35.64
N CYS A 26 4.15 -37.92 35.48
CA CYS A 26 4.79 -38.16 34.19
C CYS A 26 3.83 -38.87 33.24
N ALA A 27 3.64 -38.33 32.03
CA ALA A 27 2.72 -38.90 31.05
C ALA A 27 3.13 -40.31 30.56
N SER A 28 4.38 -40.74 30.77
CA SER A 28 4.88 -42.05 30.30
C SER A 28 4.91 -43.12 31.39
N CYS A 29 5.34 -42.79 32.61
CA CYS A 29 5.48 -43.77 33.70
C CYS A 29 4.57 -43.52 34.90
N HIS A 30 3.78 -42.44 34.87
CA HIS A 30 2.87 -42.00 35.94
C HIS A 30 3.55 -41.72 37.30
N GLY A 31 4.88 -41.66 37.35
CA GLY A 31 5.61 -41.23 38.54
C GLY A 31 5.37 -39.75 38.87
N GLN A 32 5.54 -39.39 40.15
CA GLN A 32 5.40 -38.01 40.62
C GLN A 32 6.46 -37.10 39.97
N VAL A 33 6.04 -35.92 39.52
CA VAL A 33 6.91 -34.91 38.91
C VAL A 33 7.15 -33.78 39.92
N VAL A 34 8.39 -33.30 39.98
CA VAL A 34 8.80 -32.16 40.80
C VAL A 34 9.27 -31.04 39.86
N LEU A 35 8.85 -29.81 40.15
CA LEU A 35 9.24 -28.63 39.39
C LEU A 35 10.76 -28.44 39.43
N ALA A 36 11.41 -28.49 38.26
CA ALA A 36 12.86 -28.31 38.13
C ALA A 36 13.29 -26.92 37.63
N GLY A 37 12.39 -26.21 36.94
CA GLY A 37 12.70 -24.90 36.34
C GLY A 37 11.54 -24.34 35.53
N LYS A 38 11.74 -23.16 34.93
CA LYS A 38 10.80 -22.52 34.00
C LYS A 38 11.56 -22.03 32.78
N GLU A 39 10.97 -22.22 31.61
CA GLU A 39 11.46 -21.68 30.34
C GLU A 39 10.30 -20.97 29.63
N SER A 40 10.62 -19.97 28.81
CA SER A 40 9.62 -19.26 28.01
C SER A 40 9.57 -19.82 26.59
N GLN A 41 8.38 -20.18 26.16
CA GLN A 41 8.04 -20.41 24.75
C GLN A 41 7.22 -19.23 24.24
N TYR A 42 7.43 -18.87 22.97
CA TYR A 42 6.70 -17.77 22.32
C TYR A 42 5.88 -18.33 21.16
N GLN A 43 4.60 -18.00 21.15
CA GLN A 43 3.69 -18.26 20.03
C GLN A 43 3.23 -16.93 19.47
N ILE A 44 3.35 -16.75 18.16
CA ILE A 44 2.87 -15.58 17.43
C ILE A 44 1.69 -16.04 16.59
N ASP A 45 0.55 -15.41 16.78
CA ASP A 45 -0.66 -15.66 16.01
C ASP A 45 -1.24 -14.34 15.48
N LEU A 46 -2.13 -14.43 14.49
CA LEU A 46 -2.81 -13.29 13.90
C LEU A 46 -4.16 -13.06 14.60
N PRO A 47 -4.48 -11.83 15.00
CA PRO A 47 -5.81 -11.54 15.52
C PRO A 47 -6.86 -11.68 14.41
N ALA A 48 -8.10 -11.95 14.79
CA ALA A 48 -9.22 -11.86 13.86
C ALA A 48 -9.33 -10.43 13.31
N ILE A 49 -9.24 -10.26 11.99
CA ILE A 49 -9.31 -8.95 11.33
C ILE A 49 -10.77 -8.70 10.94
N ARG A 50 -11.43 -7.71 11.55
CA ARG A 50 -12.81 -7.31 11.20
C ARG A 50 -12.88 -5.82 10.86
N PRO A 51 -13.65 -5.41 9.84
CA PRO A 51 -13.84 -4.00 9.52
C PRO A 51 -14.63 -3.31 10.64
N VAL A 52 -14.18 -2.12 11.02
CA VAL A 52 -14.94 -1.23 11.89
C VAL A 52 -15.89 -0.40 11.04
N ILE A 53 -17.19 -0.60 11.22
CA ILE A 53 -18.23 0.17 10.52
C ILE A 53 -18.59 1.39 11.39
N SER A 54 -18.39 2.58 10.85
CA SER A 54 -18.79 3.84 11.51
C SER A 54 -19.98 4.44 10.76
N GLU A 55 -21.12 4.55 11.42
CA GLU A 55 -22.26 5.32 10.91
C GLU A 55 -22.07 6.80 11.23
N PHE A 56 -22.24 7.65 10.22
CA PHE A 56 -22.32 9.10 10.42
C PHE A 56 -23.78 9.54 10.26
N VAL A 57 -24.44 9.83 11.38
CA VAL A 57 -25.80 10.41 11.37
C VAL A 57 -25.69 11.89 11.05
N ILE A 58 -25.86 12.23 9.77
CA ILE A 58 -25.66 13.61 9.28
C ILE A 58 -26.96 14.43 9.43
N GLN A 59 -26.93 15.41 10.32
CA GLN A 59 -27.96 16.45 10.36
C GLN A 59 -27.81 17.42 9.18
N TYR A 60 -28.94 17.84 8.61
CA TYR A 60 -28.99 18.81 7.53
C TYR A 60 -30.20 19.73 7.66
N GLY A 61 -30.11 20.92 7.07
CA GLY A 61 -31.17 21.92 6.99
C GLY A 61 -31.19 22.60 5.63
N ARG A 62 -32.05 23.62 5.49
CA ARG A 62 -32.10 24.50 4.33
C ARG A 62 -31.77 25.92 4.77
N CYS A 63 -30.92 26.60 4.01
CA CYS A 63 -30.63 28.01 4.22
C CYS A 63 -31.91 28.83 4.03
N GLN A 64 -32.26 29.68 5.00
CA GLN A 64 -33.49 30.49 4.92
C GLN A 64 -33.42 31.58 3.83
N SER A 65 -32.22 32.05 3.48
CA SER A 65 -32.05 33.10 2.47
C SER A 65 -32.07 32.57 1.03
N CYS A 66 -31.50 31.38 0.77
CA CYS A 66 -31.34 30.85 -0.60
C CYS A 66 -31.94 29.46 -0.82
N GLY A 67 -32.53 28.84 0.20
CA GLY A 67 -33.18 27.52 0.13
C GLY A 67 -32.23 26.32 -0.06
N ARG A 68 -30.92 26.56 -0.28
CA ARG A 68 -29.92 25.50 -0.51
C ARG A 68 -29.76 24.62 0.72
N ARG A 69 -29.50 23.33 0.50
CA ARG A 69 -29.19 22.37 1.56
C ARG A 69 -27.84 22.70 2.20
N ALA A 70 -27.83 22.81 3.52
CA ALA A 70 -26.62 22.85 4.33
C ALA A 70 -26.61 21.58 5.19
N GLN A 71 -25.49 20.87 5.22
CA GLN A 71 -25.36 19.66 6.03
C GLN A 71 -24.07 19.68 6.85
N GLY A 72 -24.12 19.06 8.03
CA GLY A 72 -22.95 18.88 8.87
C GLY A 72 -21.89 18.02 8.19
N ARG A 73 -20.62 18.22 8.57
CA ARG A 73 -19.51 17.38 8.11
C ARG A 73 -18.59 17.06 9.28
N HIS A 74 -18.38 15.77 9.53
CA HIS A 74 -17.41 15.31 10.51
C HIS A 74 -16.02 15.18 9.87
N PRO A 75 -14.91 15.55 10.55
CA PRO A 75 -13.56 15.50 9.96
C PRO A 75 -13.14 14.13 9.42
N ARG A 76 -13.61 13.04 10.03
CA ARG A 76 -13.36 11.66 9.56
C ARG A 76 -14.10 11.26 8.27
N GLN A 77 -15.02 12.09 7.77
CA GLN A 77 -15.76 11.77 6.54
C GLN A 77 -14.93 12.05 5.28
N ILE A 78 -14.74 11.00 4.49
CA ILE A 78 -14.01 11.07 3.22
C ILE A 78 -14.88 11.52 2.04
N SER A 79 -16.20 11.58 2.23
CA SER A 79 -17.17 11.99 1.22
C SER A 79 -18.39 12.63 1.89
N SER A 80 -19.04 13.56 1.20
CA SER A 80 -20.33 14.15 1.60
C SER A 80 -21.53 13.44 0.95
N ALA A 81 -21.28 12.42 0.13
CA ALA A 81 -22.31 11.67 -0.58
C ALA A 81 -23.26 10.94 0.37
N LEU A 82 -24.53 10.87 -0.01
CA LEU A 82 -25.63 10.24 0.72
C LEU A 82 -26.38 9.26 -0.19
N GLY A 83 -27.27 8.45 0.40
CA GLY A 83 -28.09 7.48 -0.35
C GLY A 83 -27.25 6.36 -0.95
N VAL A 84 -27.43 6.07 -2.25
CA VAL A 84 -26.69 5.02 -2.98
C VAL A 84 -25.17 5.21 -2.91
N GLY A 85 -24.70 6.46 -2.77
CA GLY A 85 -23.28 6.81 -2.58
C GLY A 85 -22.85 6.96 -1.12
N GLY A 86 -23.70 6.66 -0.14
CA GLY A 86 -23.42 6.90 1.29
C GLY A 86 -22.42 5.92 1.89
N VAL A 87 -22.25 4.73 1.29
CA VAL A 87 -21.29 3.72 1.77
C VAL A 87 -19.92 3.99 1.15
N GLN A 88 -18.92 4.15 2.00
CA GLN A 88 -17.55 4.47 1.59
C GLN A 88 -16.56 3.52 2.25
N LEU A 89 -15.55 3.09 1.48
CA LEU A 89 -14.40 2.38 2.05
C LEU A 89 -13.52 3.37 2.79
N GLY A 90 -13.24 3.10 4.06
CA GLY A 90 -12.35 3.95 4.87
C GLY A 90 -10.89 3.89 4.42
N PRO A 91 -10.04 4.84 4.89
CA PRO A 91 -8.63 4.92 4.51
C PRO A 91 -7.84 3.63 4.71
N GLY A 92 -8.05 2.93 5.83
CA GLY A 92 -7.34 1.67 6.12
C GLY A 92 -7.57 0.59 5.06
N VAL A 93 -8.83 0.38 4.65
CA VAL A 93 -9.16 -0.60 3.58
C VAL A 93 -8.52 -0.20 2.25
N ILE A 94 -8.54 1.09 1.93
CA ILE A 94 -7.93 1.62 0.70
C ILE A 94 -6.41 1.40 0.74
N SER A 95 -5.74 1.69 1.85
CA SER A 95 -4.30 1.49 2.01
C SER A 95 -3.91 0.02 1.86
N TRP A 96 -4.65 -0.91 2.49
CA TRP A 96 -4.42 -2.34 2.34
C TRP A 96 -4.60 -2.79 0.88
N ALA A 97 -5.68 -2.37 0.23
CA ALA A 97 -5.93 -2.70 -1.17
C ALA A 97 -4.84 -2.12 -2.10
N ALA A 98 -4.35 -0.91 -1.82
CA ALA A 98 -3.26 -0.31 -2.58
C ALA A 98 -1.96 -1.09 -2.43
N TYR A 99 -1.58 -1.43 -1.19
CA TYR A 99 -0.37 -2.19 -0.91
C TYR A 99 -0.41 -3.58 -1.56
N LEU A 100 -1.50 -4.32 -1.37
CA LEU A 100 -1.69 -5.64 -1.97
C LEU A 100 -1.66 -5.59 -3.51
N ASN A 101 -2.18 -4.53 -4.12
CA ASN A 101 -2.17 -4.38 -5.56
C ASN A 101 -0.80 -3.98 -6.12
N LYS A 102 -0.16 -2.96 -5.54
CA LYS A 102 1.04 -2.34 -6.07
C LYS A 102 2.31 -3.04 -5.65
N THR A 103 2.38 -3.46 -4.38
CA THR A 103 3.53 -4.17 -3.82
C THR A 103 3.31 -5.68 -3.87
N GLY A 104 2.11 -6.15 -3.51
CA GLY A 104 1.78 -7.57 -3.49
C GLY A 104 1.43 -8.19 -4.86
N GLY A 105 1.31 -7.39 -5.92
CA GLY A 105 1.00 -7.87 -7.28
C GLY A 105 -0.40 -8.49 -7.44
N LEU A 106 -1.29 -8.34 -6.46
CA LEU A 106 -2.62 -8.96 -6.49
C LEU A 106 -3.58 -8.16 -7.37
N SER A 107 -4.36 -8.87 -8.18
CA SER A 107 -5.46 -8.23 -8.92
C SER A 107 -6.57 -7.78 -7.97
N TYR A 108 -7.31 -6.72 -8.34
CA TYR A 108 -8.47 -6.28 -7.54
C TYR A 108 -9.51 -7.38 -7.29
N GLY A 109 -9.61 -8.38 -8.18
CA GLY A 109 -10.49 -9.53 -7.97
C GLY A 109 -10.00 -10.42 -6.83
N LYS A 110 -8.70 -10.74 -6.81
CA LYS A 110 -8.07 -11.49 -5.71
C LYS A 110 -8.15 -10.73 -4.38
N ILE A 111 -7.97 -9.41 -4.41
CA ILE A 111 -8.11 -8.56 -3.22
C ILE A 111 -9.54 -8.58 -2.69
N ALA A 112 -10.54 -8.49 -3.55
CA ALA A 112 -11.94 -8.58 -3.13
C ALA A 112 -12.27 -9.93 -2.46
N VAL A 113 -11.76 -11.04 -3.02
CA VAL A 113 -11.88 -12.37 -2.39
C VAL A 113 -11.19 -12.38 -1.02
N LEU A 114 -9.95 -11.91 -0.93
CA LEU A 114 -9.21 -11.86 0.33
C LEU A 114 -9.95 -11.05 1.41
N LEU A 115 -10.46 -9.87 1.05
CA LEU A 115 -11.22 -9.02 1.99
C LEU A 115 -12.50 -9.71 2.48
N LYS A 116 -13.18 -10.46 1.61
CA LYS A 116 -14.35 -11.25 1.97
C LYS A 116 -13.98 -12.42 2.90
N GLU A 117 -13.06 -13.28 2.48
CA GLU A 117 -12.75 -14.53 3.19
C GLU A 117 -12.04 -14.27 4.52
N MET A 118 -11.11 -13.31 4.57
CA MET A 118 -10.31 -13.05 5.78
C MET A 118 -10.93 -12.03 6.71
N MET A 119 -11.72 -11.08 6.18
CA MET A 119 -12.22 -9.94 6.95
C MET A 119 -13.75 -9.81 6.94
N GLY A 120 -14.47 -10.67 6.21
CA GLY A 120 -15.92 -10.55 6.06
C GLY A 120 -16.36 -9.30 5.31
N LEU A 121 -15.47 -8.62 4.60
CA LEU A 121 -15.77 -7.38 3.88
C LEU A 121 -16.03 -7.66 2.41
N GLU A 122 -17.32 -7.66 2.03
CA GLU A 122 -17.70 -7.78 0.63
C GLU A 122 -17.52 -6.46 -0.12
N VAL A 123 -16.72 -6.49 -1.18
CA VAL A 123 -16.46 -5.32 -2.02
C VAL A 123 -16.37 -5.71 -3.49
N ALA A 124 -17.01 -4.92 -4.35
CA ALA A 124 -16.87 -5.11 -5.79
C ALA A 124 -15.48 -4.69 -6.28
N ARG A 125 -14.94 -5.45 -7.24
CA ARG A 125 -13.69 -5.11 -7.95
C ARG A 125 -13.68 -3.67 -8.48
N SER A 126 -14.80 -3.22 -9.03
CA SER A 126 -14.95 -1.87 -9.59
C SER A 126 -14.87 -0.78 -8.51
N THR A 127 -15.33 -1.08 -7.30
CA THR A 127 -15.21 -0.16 -6.15
C THR A 127 -13.76 0.00 -5.73
N LEU A 128 -12.99 -1.08 -5.65
CA LEU A 128 -11.55 -1.01 -5.39
C LEU A 128 -10.82 -0.21 -6.49
N CYS A 129 -11.13 -0.47 -7.76
CA CYS A 129 -10.56 0.27 -8.89
C CYS A 129 -10.82 1.78 -8.80
N ARG A 130 -12.09 2.17 -8.53
CA ARG A 130 -12.46 3.58 -8.31
C ARG A 130 -11.77 4.19 -7.09
N ALA A 131 -11.64 3.43 -6.00
CA ALA A 131 -10.91 3.87 -4.81
C ALA A 131 -9.44 4.13 -5.11
N MET A 132 -8.79 3.26 -5.89
CA MET A 132 -7.40 3.49 -6.34
C MET A 132 -7.28 4.71 -7.24
N GLY A 133 -8.25 4.97 -8.12
CA GLY A 133 -8.27 6.20 -8.91
C GLY A 133 -8.36 7.47 -8.04
N ARG A 134 -9.19 7.45 -6.99
CA ARG A 134 -9.26 8.55 -6.01
C ARG A 134 -7.96 8.69 -5.22
N LEU A 135 -7.35 7.58 -4.80
CA LEU A 135 -6.07 7.59 -4.11
C LEU A 135 -4.95 8.15 -5.00
N ALA A 136 -4.90 7.74 -6.27
CA ALA A 136 -3.94 8.25 -7.23
C ALA A 136 -4.06 9.77 -7.40
N LYS A 137 -5.30 10.29 -7.54
CA LYS A 137 -5.54 11.73 -7.59
C LYS A 137 -5.11 12.44 -6.31
N ALA A 138 -5.34 11.84 -5.14
CA ALA A 138 -4.90 12.41 -3.87
C ALA A 138 -3.36 12.40 -3.72
N ALA A 139 -2.67 11.47 -4.36
CA ALA A 139 -1.21 11.33 -4.35
C ALA A 139 -0.51 12.14 -5.45
N GLU A 140 -1.25 12.74 -6.39
CA GLU A 140 -0.72 13.52 -7.50
C GLU A 140 0.24 14.63 -7.06
N PRO A 141 -0.04 15.43 -6.00
CA PRO A 141 0.91 16.44 -5.54
C PRO A 141 2.24 15.83 -5.08
N SER A 142 2.22 14.67 -4.40
CA SER A 142 3.44 13.98 -3.98
C SER A 142 4.22 13.44 -5.18
N TYR A 143 3.53 12.97 -6.21
CA TYR A 143 4.16 12.55 -7.47
C TYR A 143 4.86 13.72 -8.17
N GLU A 144 4.20 14.88 -8.26
CA GLU A 144 4.82 16.08 -8.87
C GLU A 144 6.06 16.54 -8.09
N THR A 145 6.04 16.50 -6.75
CA THR A 145 7.24 16.77 -5.95
C THR A 145 8.38 15.79 -6.25
N LEU A 146 8.08 14.50 -6.44
CA LEU A 146 9.12 13.53 -6.83
C LEU A 146 9.69 13.86 -8.21
N VAL A 147 8.85 14.26 -9.17
CA VAL A 147 9.29 14.70 -10.50
C VAL A 147 10.20 15.93 -10.40
N GLU A 148 9.81 16.96 -9.65
CA GLU A 148 10.63 18.16 -9.41
C GLU A 148 11.99 17.80 -8.80
N ASN A 149 12.01 16.91 -7.81
CA ASN A 149 13.24 16.43 -7.19
C ASN A 149 14.14 15.67 -8.20
N VAL A 150 13.55 14.88 -9.12
CA VAL A 150 14.32 14.21 -10.19
C VAL A 150 14.90 15.25 -11.14
N ARG A 151 14.14 16.29 -11.52
CA ARG A 151 14.62 17.38 -12.39
C ARG A 151 15.76 18.17 -11.77
N GLY A 152 15.75 18.34 -10.44
CA GLY A 152 16.81 19.01 -9.70
C GLY A 152 18.00 18.12 -9.35
N SER A 153 17.98 16.83 -9.69
CA SER A 153 19.08 15.91 -9.38
C SER A 153 20.30 16.20 -10.24
N SER A 154 21.49 15.99 -9.68
CA SER A 154 22.75 16.12 -10.44
C SER A 154 22.97 14.96 -11.42
N VAL A 155 22.41 13.79 -11.12
CA VAL A 155 22.49 12.59 -11.95
C VAL A 155 21.15 11.88 -11.98
N VAL A 156 20.70 11.48 -13.18
CA VAL A 156 19.50 10.64 -13.37
C VAL A 156 19.84 9.50 -14.32
N TYR A 157 19.32 8.31 -14.01
CA TYR A 157 19.40 7.12 -14.85
C TYR A 157 18.00 6.78 -15.38
N PRO A 158 17.64 7.24 -16.58
CA PRO A 158 16.40 6.85 -17.24
C PRO A 158 16.52 5.46 -17.86
N ASP A 159 15.57 4.58 -17.57
CA ASP A 159 15.40 3.27 -18.21
C ASP A 159 13.97 3.15 -18.77
N GLU A 160 13.81 2.38 -19.84
CA GLU A 160 12.55 2.13 -20.51
C GLU A 160 12.29 0.63 -20.74
N THR A 161 11.26 0.11 -20.09
CA THR A 161 10.85 -1.29 -20.26
C THR A 161 9.50 -1.36 -20.96
N GLY A 162 9.35 -2.33 -21.88
CA GLY A 162 8.10 -2.56 -22.60
C GLY A 162 6.93 -2.84 -21.65
N TRP A 163 5.81 -2.16 -21.87
CA TRP A 163 4.62 -2.22 -21.02
C TRP A 163 3.34 -2.39 -21.83
N ARG A 164 2.31 -3.03 -21.25
CA ARG A 164 1.05 -3.34 -21.94
C ARG A 164 -0.12 -2.64 -21.28
N VAL A 165 -0.78 -1.76 -22.02
CA VAL A 165 -2.00 -1.06 -21.57
C VAL A 165 -3.13 -1.40 -22.53
N GLY A 166 -4.17 -2.09 -22.04
CA GLY A 166 -5.35 -2.42 -22.85
C GLY A 166 -5.04 -3.16 -24.14
N GLY A 167 -4.03 -4.05 -24.13
CA GLY A 167 -3.61 -4.76 -25.33
C GLY A 167 -2.79 -3.93 -26.33
N ARG A 168 -2.35 -2.73 -25.97
CA ARG A 168 -1.46 -1.88 -26.78
C ARG A 168 -0.09 -1.75 -26.13
N SER A 169 0.95 -1.61 -26.95
CA SER A 169 2.33 -1.48 -26.50
C SER A 169 2.60 -0.04 -26.08
N TRP A 170 3.13 0.10 -24.88
CA TRP A 170 3.50 1.31 -24.18
C TRP A 170 4.88 1.07 -23.55
N TRP A 171 5.44 2.08 -22.91
CA TRP A 171 6.72 2.01 -22.21
C TRP A 171 6.53 2.46 -20.77
N LEU A 172 7.07 1.67 -19.84
CA LEU A 172 7.29 2.08 -18.47
C LEU A 172 8.67 2.72 -18.40
N TRP A 173 8.68 4.02 -18.18
CA TRP A 173 9.87 4.79 -17.88
C TRP A 173 10.15 4.74 -16.39
N ALA A 174 11.41 4.54 -16.02
CA ALA A 174 11.93 4.66 -14.67
C ALA A 174 13.06 5.69 -14.66
N PHE A 175 12.90 6.77 -13.89
CA PHE A 175 13.93 7.80 -13.70
C PHE A 175 14.51 7.61 -12.30
N VAL A 176 15.70 7.01 -12.24
CA VAL A 176 16.34 6.64 -10.98
C VAL A 176 17.39 7.69 -10.60
N THR A 177 17.37 8.09 -9.33
CA THR A 177 18.40 8.93 -8.69
C THR A 177 18.92 8.18 -7.47
N ALA A 178 19.92 8.75 -6.77
CA ALA A 178 20.43 8.16 -5.53
C ALA A 178 19.37 8.04 -4.41
N GLY A 179 18.37 8.92 -4.38
CA GLY A 179 17.38 8.98 -3.30
C GLY A 179 15.97 8.51 -3.65
N GLN A 180 15.64 8.42 -4.94
CA GLN A 180 14.27 8.19 -5.39
C GLN A 180 14.18 7.68 -6.82
N THR A 181 13.04 7.07 -7.14
CA THR A 181 12.68 6.63 -8.49
C THR A 181 11.31 7.16 -8.87
N VAL A 182 11.20 7.77 -10.05
CA VAL A 182 9.94 8.19 -10.64
C VAL A 182 9.58 7.26 -11.78
N TYR A 183 8.34 6.78 -11.80
CA TYR A 183 7.81 5.95 -12.88
C TYR A 183 6.80 6.71 -13.73
N ARG A 184 6.88 6.57 -15.05
CA ARG A 184 5.91 7.12 -15.99
C ARG A 184 5.53 6.10 -17.05
N ILE A 185 4.24 5.92 -17.31
CA ILE A 185 3.76 5.09 -18.42
C ILE A 185 3.48 6.01 -19.62
N ALA A 186 4.20 5.80 -20.73
CA ALA A 186 4.09 6.62 -21.92
C ALA A 186 3.84 5.78 -23.18
N ARG A 187 3.31 6.41 -24.24
CA ARG A 187 3.03 5.76 -25.54
C ARG A 187 4.26 5.66 -26.44
N GLY A 188 5.36 6.31 -26.09
CA GLY A 188 6.57 6.30 -26.89
C GLY A 188 7.80 6.13 -26.01
N ARG A 189 8.94 6.13 -26.71
CA ARG A 189 10.29 5.94 -26.20
C ARG A 189 11.21 7.03 -26.75
N GLY A 190 12.30 7.32 -26.04
CA GLY A 190 13.29 8.31 -26.44
C GLY A 190 13.09 9.73 -25.89
N PHE A 191 13.70 10.69 -26.58
CA PHE A 191 13.97 12.02 -26.03
C PHE A 191 12.72 12.80 -25.62
N ALA A 192 11.64 12.76 -26.41
CA ALA A 192 10.44 13.56 -26.13
C ALA A 192 9.78 13.15 -24.81
N GLU A 193 9.71 11.84 -24.55
CA GLU A 193 9.13 11.26 -23.34
C GLU A 193 10.04 11.43 -22.13
N ALA A 194 11.35 11.31 -22.31
CA ALA A 194 12.34 11.64 -21.29
C ALA A 194 12.27 13.12 -20.88
N SER A 195 12.25 14.03 -21.86
CA SER A 195 12.19 15.48 -21.64
C SER A 195 10.86 15.93 -21.04
N ALA A 196 9.76 15.22 -21.31
CA ALA A 196 8.49 15.46 -20.64
C ALA A 196 8.53 15.22 -19.12
N VAL A 197 9.55 14.51 -18.62
CA VAL A 197 9.80 14.33 -17.18
C VAL A 197 10.96 15.19 -16.72
N LEU A 198 12.09 15.21 -17.42
CA LEU A 198 13.31 15.90 -16.97
C LEU A 198 13.32 17.41 -17.26
N GLY A 199 12.54 17.87 -18.24
CA GLY A 199 12.71 19.18 -18.87
C GLY A 199 13.72 19.10 -20.01
N GLU A 200 13.49 19.89 -21.08
CA GLU A 200 14.42 19.99 -22.20
C GLU A 200 15.73 20.68 -21.81
N ASP A 201 15.69 21.47 -20.73
CA ASP A 201 16.76 22.26 -20.14
C ASP A 201 17.45 21.57 -18.96
N TYR A 202 17.20 20.26 -18.74
CA TYR A 202 17.84 19.50 -17.67
C TYR A 202 19.37 19.60 -17.77
N SER A 203 19.99 20.22 -16.76
CA SER A 203 21.42 20.54 -16.76
C SER A 203 22.28 19.51 -16.03
N GLY A 204 21.69 18.43 -15.51
CA GLY A 204 22.39 17.35 -14.83
C GLY A 204 22.95 16.30 -15.78
N LEU A 205 23.62 15.29 -15.23
CA LEU A 205 24.14 14.16 -15.99
C LEU A 205 23.05 13.10 -16.20
N ILE A 206 22.99 12.57 -17.41
CA ILE A 206 22.15 11.42 -17.75
C ILE A 206 23.07 10.21 -17.84
N GLY A 207 22.91 9.26 -16.92
CA GLY A 207 23.57 7.97 -16.99
C GLY A 207 22.73 7.00 -17.80
N SER A 208 23.25 6.50 -18.91
CA SER A 208 22.66 5.37 -19.63
C SER A 208 23.47 4.11 -19.40
N ASP A 209 22.80 2.98 -19.20
CA ASP A 209 23.40 1.67 -19.33
C ASP A 209 23.55 1.34 -20.82
N GLY A 210 24.60 1.89 -21.42
CA GLY A 210 24.97 1.54 -22.79
C GLY A 210 25.20 0.03 -22.92
N TRP A 211 24.21 -0.70 -23.47
CA TRP A 211 24.41 -2.02 -24.05
C TRP A 211 25.40 -1.88 -25.22
N ALA A 212 26.66 -2.25 -24.99
CA ALA A 212 27.68 -2.27 -26.03
C ALA A 212 27.37 -3.38 -27.05
N TYR A 213 26.88 -3.01 -28.23
CA TYR A 213 27.00 -3.86 -29.42
C TYR A 213 28.39 -3.62 -30.05
N GLY A 214 29.23 -4.65 -30.01
CA GLY A 214 30.27 -4.97 -31.01
C GLY A 214 31.37 -3.95 -31.30
N GLY A 215 32.59 -4.25 -30.83
CA GLY A 215 33.81 -3.83 -31.53
C GLY A 215 34.33 -4.99 -32.40
N PRO A 216 34.68 -4.77 -33.69
CA PRO A 216 35.28 -5.81 -34.51
C PRO A 216 36.75 -6.01 -34.13
N SER A 217 37.18 -7.27 -34.07
CA SER A 217 38.60 -7.67 -34.16
C SER A 217 38.85 -8.29 -35.51
#